data_AF-I3YTR2-F1
#
_entry.id   AF-I3YTR2-F1
#
_cell.length_a   1.000
_cell.length_b   1.000
_cell.length_c   1.000
_cell.angle_alpha   90.00
_cell.angle_beta   90.00
_cell.angle_gamma   90.00
#
_symmetry.space_group_name_H-M   'P 1'
#
loop_
_entity.id
_entity.type
_entity.pdbx_description
1 polymer ?
#
loop_
_entity_poly.entity_id
_entity_poly.type
_entity_poly.pdbx_seq_one_letter_code
_entity_poly.pdbx_strand_id
1 'polypeptide(L)'
;MEATVVKTGTEGKTWGGGTDPLKASYGKMMMWFFIVSDSLTFAGFLAAYGFSRFKFIDAWPIADEVFTHFPFLHGVEAPMYYVAFMTFILIFSSVTMVLAVDAGHKMQQKKVIFYLFLTIIGGLIFVSSQAWEWKTFIKGEYGAVETHGGQIIQFLNKEGERVAIGDFAAASTGERTLQTKENGIWYKKDTEYQPSVSFEQVKAGFLANDNLLVRLPNKDENGHHIVLSREESIAKVVNDGNMIVEGANLRHNEYGHPLFADFFFFITGFHGFHVSIGILLNCIIFFNVIIGTYERRGHYEMVEKVGLYWHFVDLVWVFVFTFFYLV
;
A
#
# COMPACT_ATOMS: atom_id res chain seq x y z
N MET A 1 -57.62 8.91 59.82
CA MET A 1 -56.28 8.37 59.48
C MET A 1 -56.28 8.10 57.99
N GLU A 2 -55.85 9.08 57.20
CA GLU A 2 -55.53 8.87 55.78
C GLU A 2 -54.02 8.65 55.69
N ALA A 3 -53.63 7.48 55.18
CA ALA A 3 -52.24 7.17 54.92
C ALA A 3 -51.83 7.79 53.57
N THR A 4 -50.99 8.82 53.62
CA THR A 4 -50.29 9.37 52.45
C THR A 4 -49.35 8.31 51.88
N VAL A 5 -49.77 7.65 50.79
CA VAL A 5 -48.90 6.82 49.97
C VAL A 5 -48.04 7.75 49.11
N VAL A 6 -46.77 7.88 49.46
CA VAL A 6 -45.76 8.54 48.61
C VAL A 6 -45.58 7.69 47.36
N LYS A 7 -46.05 8.20 46.21
CA LYS A 7 -45.74 7.59 44.91
C LYS A 7 -44.27 7.84 44.59
N THR A 8 -43.41 6.86 44.86
CA THR A 8 -42.05 6.83 44.32
C THR A 8 -42.13 6.72 42.80
N GLY A 9 -41.60 7.72 42.09
CA GLY A 9 -41.64 7.87 40.63
C GLY A 9 -40.83 6.83 39.86
N THR A 10 -41.21 5.56 39.97
CA THR A 10 -40.62 4.42 39.26
C THR A 10 -41.68 3.55 38.60
N GLU A 11 -42.79 4.12 38.14
CA GLU A 11 -43.68 3.44 37.21
C GLU A 11 -43.15 3.65 35.78
N GLY A 12 -42.41 2.67 35.26
CA GLY A 12 -42.03 2.58 33.84
C GLY A 12 -40.54 2.55 33.49
N LYS A 13 -39.61 2.46 34.46
CA LYS A 13 -38.17 2.28 34.16
C LYS A 13 -37.72 0.88 34.54
N THR A 14 -37.56 0.01 33.54
CA THR A 14 -37.00 -1.35 33.66
C THR A 14 -35.48 -1.36 33.90
N TRP A 15 -34.83 -0.19 33.91
CA TRP A 15 -33.39 -0.04 34.11
C TRP A 15 -33.07 1.21 34.95
N GLY A 16 -32.25 1.04 35.99
CA GLY A 16 -31.80 2.12 36.89
C GLY A 16 -30.87 3.14 36.23
N GLY A 17 -30.39 2.87 35.01
CA GLY A 17 -29.55 3.78 34.22
C GLY A 17 -30.29 4.69 33.23
N GLY A 18 -31.61 4.83 33.34
CA GLY A 18 -32.40 5.67 32.42
C GLY A 18 -32.76 4.97 31.11
N THR A 19 -32.98 5.73 30.03
CA THR A 19 -33.42 5.21 28.72
C THR A 19 -32.30 4.58 27.89
N ASP A 20 -31.03 4.89 28.19
CA ASP A 20 -29.88 4.48 27.39
C ASP A 20 -28.75 3.93 28.28
N PRO A 21 -28.41 2.64 28.19
CA PRO A 21 -27.45 2.00 29.10
C PRO A 21 -26.00 2.51 28.99
N LEU A 22 -25.65 3.30 27.96
CA LEU A 22 -24.30 3.84 27.74
C LEU A 22 -24.25 5.31 27.28
N LYS A 23 -25.40 6.02 27.19
CA LYS A 23 -25.53 7.35 26.54
C LYS A 23 -24.89 7.44 25.13
N ALA A 24 -24.61 6.31 24.49
CA ALA A 24 -24.04 6.25 23.16
C ALA A 24 -25.17 6.21 22.13
N SER A 25 -25.15 7.17 21.19
CA SER A 25 -26.08 7.19 20.05
C SER A 25 -25.94 5.90 19.23
N TYR A 26 -27.07 5.37 18.74
CA TYR A 26 -27.11 4.19 17.87
C TYR A 26 -26.11 4.30 16.70
N GLY A 27 -26.02 5.49 16.09
CA GLY A 27 -25.07 5.73 15.00
C GLY A 27 -23.60 5.61 15.41
N LYS A 28 -23.25 5.98 16.64
CA LYS A 28 -21.88 5.78 17.16
C LYS A 28 -21.60 4.31 17.45
N MET A 29 -22.58 3.59 18.01
CA MET A 29 -22.44 2.17 18.29
C MET A 29 -22.25 1.34 17.01
N MET A 30 -23.05 1.62 15.98
CA MET A 30 -22.91 0.94 14.68
C MET A 30 -21.57 1.25 14.01
N MET A 31 -21.06 2.48 14.18
CA MET A 31 -19.73 2.84 13.69
C MET A 31 -18.63 2.00 14.35
N TRP A 32 -18.71 1.77 15.67
CA TRP A 32 -17.75 0.90 16.36
C TRP A 32 -17.82 -0.55 15.89
N PHE A 33 -19.02 -1.11 15.70
CA PHE A 33 -19.15 -2.46 15.14
C PHE A 33 -18.56 -2.58 13.73
N PHE A 34 -18.80 -1.58 12.90
CA PHE A 34 -18.22 -1.49 11.57
C PHE A 34 -16.69 -1.44 11.62
N ILE A 35 -16.11 -0.57 12.46
CA ILE A 35 -14.65 -0.45 12.66
C ILE A 35 -14.05 -1.77 13.15
N VAL A 36 -14.68 -2.45 14.09
CA VAL A 36 -14.20 -3.74 14.60
C VAL A 36 -14.21 -4.82 13.51
N SER A 37 -15.27 -4.86 12.70
CA SER A 37 -15.36 -5.78 11.56
C SER A 37 -14.24 -5.55 10.53
N ASP A 38 -13.97 -4.29 10.18
CA ASP A 38 -12.89 -3.95 9.25
C ASP A 38 -11.52 -4.26 9.88
N SER A 39 -11.34 -3.98 11.19
CA SER A 39 -10.11 -4.29 11.92
C SER A 39 -9.76 -5.78 11.86
N LEU A 40 -10.76 -6.66 12.04
CA LEU A 40 -10.58 -8.11 11.95
C LEU A 40 -10.22 -8.55 10.52
N THR A 41 -10.78 -7.88 9.51
CA THR A 41 -10.47 -8.14 8.10
C THR A 41 -8.99 -7.83 7.81
N PHE A 42 -8.51 -6.64 8.21
CA PHE A 42 -7.10 -6.27 8.08
C PHE A 42 -6.17 -7.18 8.88
N ALA A 43 -6.56 -7.57 10.10
CA ALA A 43 -5.79 -8.49 10.92
C ALA A 43 -5.63 -9.86 10.23
N GLY A 44 -6.68 -10.38 9.59
CA GLY A 44 -6.61 -11.60 8.80
C GLY A 44 -5.62 -11.51 7.64
N PHE A 45 -5.62 -10.39 6.90
CA PHE A 45 -4.68 -10.17 5.80
C PHE A 45 -3.24 -10.02 6.28
N LEU A 46 -3.00 -9.27 7.36
CA LEU A 46 -1.66 -9.12 7.94
C LEU A 46 -1.12 -10.43 8.52
N ALA A 47 -1.98 -11.26 9.13
CA ALA A 47 -1.61 -12.59 9.59
C ALA A 47 -1.24 -13.52 8.43
N ALA A 48 -2.01 -13.50 7.33
CA ALA A 48 -1.70 -14.26 6.12
C ALA A 48 -0.36 -13.81 5.50
N TYR A 49 -0.14 -12.50 5.39
CA TYR A 49 1.15 -11.93 4.97
C TYR A 49 2.30 -12.41 5.87
N GLY A 50 2.15 -12.30 7.20
CA GLY A 50 3.16 -12.73 8.16
C GLY A 50 3.51 -14.21 8.03
N PHE A 51 2.51 -15.09 7.82
CA PHE A 51 2.74 -16.51 7.58
C PHE A 51 3.50 -16.76 6.26
N SER A 52 3.08 -16.11 5.17
CA SER A 52 3.75 -16.24 3.87
C SER A 52 5.19 -15.73 3.91
N ARG A 53 5.44 -14.60 4.57
CA ARG A 53 6.77 -14.05 4.81
C ARG A 53 7.64 -15.02 5.60
N PHE A 54 7.11 -15.60 6.68
CA PHE A 54 7.85 -16.57 7.49
C PHE A 54 8.20 -17.84 6.71
N LYS A 55 7.29 -18.32 5.85
CA LYS A 55 7.51 -19.50 5.02
C LYS A 55 8.59 -19.29 3.94
N PHE A 56 8.68 -18.08 3.39
CA PHE A 56 9.58 -17.75 2.28
C PHE A 56 10.64 -16.71 2.68
N ILE A 57 11.13 -16.77 3.91
CA ILE A 57 12.01 -15.74 4.51
C ILE A 57 13.26 -15.48 3.67
N ASP A 58 13.83 -16.53 3.07
CA ASP A 58 15.07 -16.44 2.30
C ASP A 58 14.85 -15.77 0.93
N ALA A 59 13.66 -15.90 0.35
CA ALA A 59 13.31 -15.36 -0.97
C ALA A 59 12.46 -14.07 -0.87
N TRP A 60 12.18 -13.59 0.35
CA TRP A 60 11.38 -12.40 0.57
C TRP A 60 12.22 -11.13 0.35
N PRO A 61 11.69 -10.14 -0.40
CA PRO A 61 12.41 -8.89 -0.63
C PRO A 61 12.64 -8.10 0.66
N ILE A 62 13.74 -7.34 0.67
CA ILE A 62 14.05 -6.36 1.72
C ILE A 62 13.42 -5.02 1.32
N ALA A 63 12.65 -4.40 2.22
CA ALA A 63 11.96 -3.13 1.95
C ALA A 63 12.90 -2.01 1.47
N ASP A 64 14.08 -1.90 2.07
CA ASP A 64 15.10 -0.89 1.75
C ASP A 64 15.57 -0.94 0.29
N GLU A 65 15.56 -2.13 -0.32
CA GLU A 65 15.98 -2.32 -1.71
C GLU A 65 14.82 -2.19 -2.71
N VAL A 66 13.59 -2.12 -2.21
CA VAL A 66 12.37 -2.03 -3.01
C VAL A 66 11.86 -0.58 -3.07
N PHE A 67 11.94 0.13 -1.95
CA PHE A 67 11.36 1.47 -1.78
C PHE A 67 12.42 2.58 -1.75
N THR A 68 13.16 2.72 -2.85
CA THR A 68 14.24 3.70 -3.03
C THR A 68 13.78 5.00 -3.72
N HIS A 69 12.58 4.99 -4.31
CA HIS A 69 12.13 6.06 -5.20
C HIS A 69 11.54 7.26 -4.45
N PHE A 70 12.07 8.45 -4.71
CA PHE A 70 11.51 9.72 -4.25
C PHE A 70 11.07 10.58 -5.45
N PRO A 71 9.86 11.18 -5.45
CA PRO A 71 9.41 11.99 -6.57
C PRO A 71 10.30 13.21 -6.74
N PHE A 72 10.78 13.43 -7.97
CA PHE A 72 11.64 14.55 -8.37
C PHE A 72 13.08 14.54 -7.81
N LEU A 73 13.47 13.55 -7.01
CA LEU A 73 14.85 13.35 -6.56
C LEU A 73 15.31 11.96 -7.02
N HIS A 74 16.14 11.91 -8.06
CA HIS A 74 16.73 10.66 -8.56
C HIS A 74 18.17 10.57 -8.02
N GLY A 75 18.52 9.44 -7.38
CA GLY A 75 19.87 9.21 -6.85
C GLY A 75 20.13 9.67 -5.41
N VAL A 76 19.09 9.91 -4.60
CA VAL A 76 19.27 10.09 -3.15
C VAL A 76 19.25 8.70 -2.50
N GLU A 77 20.37 8.29 -1.91
CA GLU A 77 20.49 7.06 -1.10
C GLU A 77 19.73 7.18 0.24
N ALA A 78 18.43 7.48 0.18
CA ALA A 78 17.57 7.51 1.35
C ALA A 78 16.34 6.63 1.11
N PRO A 79 16.51 5.29 1.18
CA PRO A 79 15.39 4.36 1.19
C PRO A 79 14.32 4.79 2.20
N MET A 80 13.06 4.58 1.85
CA MET A 80 11.91 4.79 2.74
C MET A 80 11.58 6.23 3.15
N TYR A 81 12.37 7.25 2.81
CA TYR A 81 12.08 8.65 3.21
C TYR A 81 10.76 9.15 2.64
N TYR A 82 10.45 8.78 1.40
CA TYR A 82 9.18 9.12 0.79
C TYR A 82 7.99 8.48 1.51
N VAL A 83 8.15 7.20 1.88
CA VAL A 83 7.15 6.42 2.62
C VAL A 83 6.93 7.00 4.02
N ALA A 84 8.02 7.38 4.70
CA ALA A 84 7.98 8.05 5.99
C ALA A 84 7.29 9.43 5.90
N PHE A 85 7.58 10.19 4.85
CA PHE A 85 6.93 11.48 4.58
C PHE A 85 5.41 11.32 4.38
N MET A 86 4.95 10.40 3.53
CA MET A 86 3.50 10.20 3.34
C MET A 86 2.81 9.75 4.63
N THR A 87 3.48 8.92 5.45
CA THR A 87 2.96 8.47 6.75
C THR A 87 2.88 9.62 7.74
N PHE A 88 3.88 10.51 7.76
CA PHE A 88 3.84 11.74 8.55
C PHE A 88 2.66 12.64 8.16
N ILE A 89 2.40 12.81 6.86
CA ILE A 89 1.26 13.59 6.36
C ILE A 89 -0.07 12.98 6.81
N LEU A 90 -0.21 11.65 6.80
CA LEU A 90 -1.44 10.99 7.22
C LEU A 90 -1.70 11.13 8.72
N ILE A 91 -0.67 10.91 9.55
CA ILE A 91 -0.76 11.10 11.02
C ILE A 91 -1.09 12.57 11.33
N PHE A 92 -0.48 13.53 10.64
CA PHE A 92 -0.79 14.94 10.82
C PHE A 92 -2.25 15.27 10.40
N SER A 93 -2.75 14.67 9.33
CA SER A 93 -4.16 14.77 8.90
C SER A 93 -5.13 14.22 9.95
N SER A 94 -4.72 13.19 10.69
CA SER A 94 -5.44 12.66 11.84
C SER A 94 -5.50 13.69 12.97
N VAL A 95 -4.39 14.35 13.31
CA VAL A 95 -4.38 15.43 14.31
C VAL A 95 -5.33 16.57 13.90
N THR A 96 -5.32 17.00 12.63
CA THR A 96 -6.25 18.03 12.16
C THR A 96 -7.71 17.58 12.25
N MET A 97 -8.01 16.30 12.04
CA MET A 97 -9.36 15.76 12.25
C MET A 97 -9.81 15.86 13.72
N VAL A 98 -8.95 15.51 14.69
CA VAL A 98 -9.29 15.66 16.12
C VAL A 98 -9.63 17.12 16.45
N LEU A 99 -8.84 18.06 15.93
CA LEU A 99 -9.09 19.49 16.12
C LEU A 99 -10.39 19.96 15.46
N ALA A 100 -10.77 19.37 14.32
CA ALA A 100 -12.06 19.62 13.68
C ALA A 100 -13.23 19.14 14.55
N VAL A 101 -13.12 17.95 15.15
CA VAL A 101 -14.14 17.40 16.05
C VAL A 101 -14.28 18.25 17.32
N ASP A 102 -13.17 18.64 17.94
CA ASP A 102 -13.17 19.52 19.13
C ASP A 102 -13.78 20.91 18.81
N ALA A 103 -13.42 21.50 17.66
CA ALA A 103 -14.04 22.73 17.19
C ALA A 103 -15.55 22.57 16.95
N GLY A 104 -15.98 21.39 16.49
CA GLY A 104 -17.39 21.04 16.31
C GLY A 104 -18.15 20.97 17.63
N HIS A 105 -17.56 20.39 18.67
CA HIS A 105 -18.14 20.41 20.03
C HIS A 105 -18.29 21.82 20.59
N LYS A 106 -17.38 22.73 20.24
CA LYS A 106 -17.42 24.15 20.61
C LYS A 106 -18.29 24.99 19.68
N MET A 107 -18.99 24.39 18.71
CA MET A 107 -19.82 25.07 17.71
C MET A 107 -19.05 26.14 16.90
N GLN A 108 -17.75 25.95 16.67
CA GLN A 108 -16.88 26.90 15.97
C GLN A 108 -16.76 26.55 14.48
N GLN A 109 -17.83 26.82 13.71
CA GLN A 109 -17.94 26.44 12.29
C GLN A 109 -16.71 26.80 11.45
N LYS A 110 -16.20 28.04 11.55
CA LYS A 110 -15.03 28.49 10.76
C LYS A 110 -13.79 27.63 11.02
N LYS A 111 -13.57 27.20 12.27
CA LYS A 111 -12.43 26.33 12.61
C LYS A 111 -12.66 24.90 12.15
N VAL A 112 -13.89 24.39 12.24
CA VAL A 112 -14.26 23.08 11.70
C VAL A 112 -13.96 23.02 10.20
N ILE A 113 -14.36 24.05 9.45
CA ILE A 113 -14.08 24.17 8.00
C ILE A 113 -12.57 24.13 7.75
N PHE A 114 -11.80 24.96 8.45
CA PHE A 114 -10.35 25.02 8.26
C PHE A 114 -9.65 23.68 8.53
N TYR A 115 -9.97 23.03 9.65
CA TYR A 115 -9.35 21.76 10.01
C TYR A 115 -9.78 20.61 9.10
N LEU A 116 -11.06 20.52 8.71
CA LEU A 116 -11.53 19.53 7.73
C LEU A 116 -10.85 19.72 6.37
N PHE A 117 -10.64 20.97 5.94
CA PHE A 117 -9.92 21.26 4.70
C PHE A 117 -8.49 20.73 4.74
N LEU A 118 -7.76 20.95 5.85
CA LEU A 118 -6.41 20.41 6.03
C LEU A 118 -6.40 18.88 6.03
N THR A 119 -7.37 18.24 6.69
CA THR A 119 -7.52 16.78 6.68
C THR A 119 -7.70 16.24 5.26
N ILE A 120 -8.59 16.85 4.47
CA ILE A 120 -8.86 16.45 3.07
C ILE A 120 -7.59 16.58 2.22
N ILE A 121 -6.86 17.69 2.35
CA ILE A 121 -5.59 17.89 1.63
C ILE A 121 -4.58 16.79 2.00
N GLY A 122 -4.41 16.52 3.30
CA GLY A 122 -3.50 15.46 3.74
C GLY A 122 -3.88 14.09 3.17
N GLY A 123 -5.17 13.76 3.15
CA GLY A 123 -5.67 12.54 2.53
C GLY A 123 -5.42 12.45 1.03
N LEU A 124 -5.66 13.56 0.29
CA LEU A 124 -5.43 13.61 -1.16
C LEU A 124 -3.94 13.47 -1.50
N ILE A 125 -3.06 14.13 -0.74
CA ILE A 125 -1.61 13.99 -0.88
C ILE A 125 -1.21 12.53 -0.67
N PHE A 126 -1.73 11.89 0.38
CA PHE A 126 -1.45 10.49 0.68
C PHE A 126 -1.87 9.55 -0.46
N VAL A 127 -3.13 9.60 -0.92
CA VAL A 127 -3.62 8.73 -2.00
C VAL A 127 -2.87 8.97 -3.32
N SER A 128 -2.57 10.23 -3.63
CA SER A 128 -1.78 10.57 -4.82
C SER A 128 -0.35 10.02 -4.72
N SER A 129 0.24 10.08 -3.52
CA SER A 129 1.58 9.56 -3.25
C SER A 129 1.64 8.05 -3.44
N GLN A 130 0.61 7.36 -2.94
CA GLN A 130 0.45 5.91 -3.10
C GLN A 130 0.25 5.49 -4.56
N ALA A 131 -0.59 6.22 -5.31
CA ALA A 131 -0.79 5.94 -6.73
C ALA A 131 0.51 6.11 -7.53
N TRP A 132 1.35 7.07 -7.15
CA TRP A 132 2.67 7.26 -7.74
C TRP A 132 3.64 6.14 -7.38
N GLU A 133 3.67 5.70 -6.12
CA GLU A 133 4.48 4.57 -5.67
C GLU A 133 4.12 3.29 -6.43
N TRP A 134 2.81 2.99 -6.53
CA TRP A 134 2.30 1.88 -7.34
C TRP A 134 2.72 1.98 -8.79
N LYS A 135 2.58 3.16 -9.41
CA LYS A 135 2.98 3.34 -10.80
C LYS A 135 4.48 3.06 -11.01
N THR A 136 5.31 3.49 -10.08
CA THR A 136 6.76 3.28 -10.13
C THR A 136 7.11 1.81 -9.93
N PHE A 137 6.46 1.17 -8.96
CA PHE A 137 6.63 -0.26 -8.66
C PHE A 137 6.14 -1.18 -9.78
N ILE A 138 5.04 -0.82 -10.47
CA ILE A 138 4.52 -1.55 -11.63
C ILE A 138 5.43 -1.39 -12.86
N LYS A 139 6.01 -0.20 -13.04
CA LYS A 139 6.92 0.06 -14.16
C LYS A 139 8.26 -0.68 -13.99
N GLY A 140 8.76 -0.71 -12.76
CA GLY A 140 10.08 -1.22 -12.43
C GLY A 140 11.24 -0.30 -12.83
N GLU A 141 12.39 -0.55 -12.21
CA GLU A 141 13.62 0.26 -12.41
C GLU A 141 14.73 -0.57 -13.07
N TYR A 142 14.96 -1.79 -12.57
CA TYR A 142 16.10 -2.61 -13.00
C TYR A 142 15.72 -3.76 -13.94
N GLY A 143 14.54 -4.37 -13.76
CA GLY A 143 14.22 -5.64 -14.40
C GLY A 143 15.01 -6.82 -13.81
N ALA A 144 14.46 -8.01 -13.97
CA ALA A 144 15.00 -9.28 -13.51
C ALA A 144 14.73 -10.40 -14.52
N VAL A 145 15.40 -11.55 -14.36
CA VAL A 145 15.15 -12.76 -15.15
C VAL A 145 14.42 -13.78 -14.29
N GLU A 146 13.26 -14.25 -14.75
CA GLU A 146 12.57 -15.38 -14.13
C GLU A 146 13.13 -16.70 -14.69
N THR A 147 13.42 -17.63 -13.77
CA THR A 147 13.89 -18.97 -14.11
C THR A 147 12.73 -19.94 -14.33
N HIS A 148 13.00 -21.09 -14.95
CA HIS A 148 12.03 -22.18 -15.10
C HIS A 148 11.49 -22.70 -13.75
N GLY A 149 12.24 -22.51 -12.67
CA GLY A 149 11.83 -22.83 -11.29
C GLY A 149 11.04 -21.73 -10.59
N GLY A 150 10.70 -20.62 -11.27
CA GLY A 150 9.99 -19.47 -10.70
C GLY A 150 10.83 -18.59 -9.77
N GLN A 151 12.14 -18.79 -9.74
CA GLN A 151 13.06 -17.92 -9.00
C GLN A 151 13.43 -16.71 -9.86
N ILE A 152 13.51 -15.55 -9.21
CA ILE A 152 13.84 -14.27 -9.84
C ILE A 152 15.33 -13.98 -9.63
N ILE A 153 16.04 -13.77 -10.73
CA ILE A 153 17.47 -13.49 -10.78
C ILE A 153 17.68 -12.01 -11.08
N GLN A 154 18.53 -11.39 -10.27
CA GLN A 154 18.93 -9.98 -10.43
C GLN A 154 20.38 -9.88 -10.89
N PHE A 155 20.74 -8.77 -11.54
CA PHE A 155 22.08 -8.53 -12.06
C PHE A 155 22.81 -7.47 -11.24
N LEU A 156 24.09 -7.73 -10.97
CA LEU A 156 24.99 -6.85 -10.23
C LEU A 156 26.27 -6.57 -11.04
N ASN A 157 26.89 -5.41 -10.82
CA ASN A 157 28.28 -5.18 -11.24
C ASN A 157 29.28 -5.84 -10.25
N LYS A 158 30.58 -5.74 -10.52
CA LYS A 158 31.63 -6.28 -9.63
C LYS A 158 31.76 -5.50 -8.32
N GLU A 159 31.26 -4.27 -8.32
CA GLU A 159 31.22 -3.36 -7.20
C GLU A 159 30.03 -3.66 -6.25
N GLY A 160 29.09 -4.52 -6.67
CA GLY A 160 27.93 -4.96 -5.88
C GLY A 160 26.66 -4.11 -6.08
N GLU A 161 26.65 -3.18 -7.03
CA GLU A 161 25.52 -2.33 -7.38
C GLU A 161 24.61 -3.01 -8.43
N ARG A 162 23.31 -2.76 -8.35
CA ARG A 162 22.32 -3.29 -9.30
C ARG A 162 22.44 -2.60 -10.66
N VAL A 163 22.41 -3.41 -11.71
CA VAL A 163 22.45 -2.93 -13.10
C VAL A 163 21.12 -3.24 -13.78
N ALA A 164 20.53 -2.22 -14.41
CA ALA A 164 19.28 -2.40 -15.13
C ALA A 164 19.50 -3.22 -16.41
N ILE A 165 18.54 -4.10 -16.71
CA ILE A 165 18.56 -4.96 -17.90
C ILE A 165 18.65 -4.15 -19.19
N GLY A 166 18.02 -2.97 -19.22
CA GLY A 166 18.06 -2.06 -20.36
C GLY A 166 19.46 -1.53 -20.68
N ASP A 167 20.36 -1.43 -19.70
CA ASP A 167 21.67 -0.79 -19.87
C ASP A 167 22.69 -1.69 -20.57
N PHE A 168 22.55 -3.01 -20.41
CA PHE A 168 23.47 -3.99 -20.98
C PHE A 168 22.84 -4.88 -22.06
N ALA A 169 21.55 -4.75 -22.32
CA ALA A 169 20.87 -5.49 -23.37
C ALA A 169 21.52 -5.25 -24.75
N ALA A 170 21.76 -6.33 -25.49
CA ALA A 170 22.27 -6.21 -26.85
C ALA A 170 21.24 -5.53 -27.77
N ALA A 171 21.68 -4.58 -28.58
CA ALA A 171 20.83 -3.94 -29.59
C ALA A 171 20.35 -5.00 -30.60
N SER A 172 19.03 -5.20 -30.74
CA SER A 172 18.50 -6.11 -31.76
C SER A 172 18.29 -5.41 -33.10
N THR A 173 18.58 -6.15 -34.16
CA THR A 173 18.27 -5.83 -35.56
C THR A 173 16.85 -6.21 -36.00
N GLY A 174 16.01 -6.75 -35.11
CA GLY A 174 14.64 -7.14 -35.43
C GLY A 174 13.60 -6.21 -34.80
N GLU A 175 12.81 -5.52 -35.63
CA GLU A 175 11.59 -4.84 -35.18
C GLU A 175 10.63 -5.87 -34.57
N ARG A 176 10.29 -5.71 -33.28
CA ARG A 176 9.23 -6.50 -32.66
C ARG A 176 7.90 -6.05 -33.24
N THR A 177 7.35 -6.83 -34.19
CA THR A 177 6.04 -6.56 -34.76
C THR A 177 4.95 -6.83 -33.71
N LEU A 178 4.24 -5.79 -33.29
CA LEU A 178 3.14 -5.90 -32.32
C LEU A 178 1.92 -6.51 -32.98
N GLN A 179 1.32 -7.54 -32.37
CA GLN A 179 0.00 -8.02 -32.77
C GLN A 179 -1.06 -7.07 -32.21
N THR A 180 -1.47 -6.10 -33.01
CA THR A 180 -2.65 -5.28 -32.74
C THR A 180 -3.93 -6.07 -33.02
N LYS A 181 -5.10 -5.56 -32.62
CA LYS A 181 -6.40 -6.15 -33.02
C LYS A 181 -6.54 -6.33 -34.55
N GLU A 182 -5.79 -5.56 -35.34
CA GLU A 182 -5.81 -5.59 -36.81
C GLU A 182 -4.83 -6.63 -37.39
N ASN A 183 -3.73 -6.94 -36.70
CA ASN A 183 -2.66 -7.83 -37.18
C ASN A 183 -2.50 -9.11 -36.32
N GLY A 184 -3.41 -9.35 -35.39
CA GLY A 184 -3.33 -10.44 -34.42
C GLY A 184 -3.80 -11.79 -34.97
N ILE A 185 -3.04 -12.83 -34.66
CA ILE A 185 -3.37 -14.21 -34.97
C ILE A 185 -4.29 -14.73 -33.86
N TRP A 186 -5.56 -14.99 -34.17
CA TRP A 186 -6.62 -15.30 -33.20
C TRP A 186 -6.35 -16.46 -32.23
N TYR A 187 -5.41 -17.36 -32.54
CA TYR A 187 -5.00 -18.48 -31.69
C TYR A 187 -3.64 -18.28 -31.00
N LYS A 188 -2.89 -17.22 -31.32
CA LYS A 188 -1.70 -16.82 -30.57
C LYS A 188 -2.08 -15.73 -29.59
N LYS A 189 -2.19 -16.09 -28.32
CA LYS A 189 -2.18 -15.10 -27.24
C LYS A 189 -0.74 -14.59 -27.14
N ASP A 190 -0.48 -13.36 -27.59
CA ASP A 190 0.67 -12.64 -27.06
C ASP A 190 0.48 -12.59 -25.54
N THR A 191 1.53 -12.90 -24.78
CA THR A 191 1.50 -12.69 -23.33
C THR A 191 1.20 -11.21 -23.10
N GLU A 192 0.14 -10.91 -22.34
CA GLU A 192 -0.23 -9.55 -21.94
C GLU A 192 0.95 -8.81 -21.28
N TYR A 193 1.89 -9.57 -20.73
CA TYR A 193 3.14 -9.09 -20.21
C TYR A 193 4.20 -8.94 -21.30
N GLN A 194 4.67 -7.70 -21.49
CA GLN A 194 5.61 -7.32 -22.54
C GLN A 194 6.79 -6.56 -21.94
N PRO A 195 7.90 -7.25 -21.64
CA PRO A 195 9.12 -6.57 -21.21
C PRO A 195 9.68 -5.73 -22.35
N SER A 196 10.37 -4.64 -21.99
CA SER A 196 11.01 -3.71 -22.93
C SER A 196 12.13 -4.38 -23.72
N VAL A 197 12.77 -5.40 -23.13
CA VAL A 197 13.85 -6.18 -23.70
C VAL A 197 13.48 -7.67 -23.77
N SER A 198 13.92 -8.38 -24.81
CA SER A 198 13.75 -9.84 -24.95
C SER A 198 14.83 -10.62 -24.20
N PHE A 199 14.50 -11.82 -23.73
CA PHE A 199 15.46 -12.67 -23.02
C PHE A 199 16.75 -12.93 -23.81
N GLU A 200 16.66 -13.11 -25.13
CA GLU A 200 17.83 -13.33 -25.99
C GLU A 200 18.73 -12.09 -26.08
N GLN A 201 18.16 -10.88 -26.10
CA GLN A 201 18.95 -9.63 -26.06
C GLN A 201 19.70 -9.50 -24.73
N VAL A 202 19.05 -9.82 -23.61
CA VAL A 202 19.65 -9.79 -22.28
C VAL A 202 20.74 -10.83 -22.16
N LYS A 203 20.50 -12.06 -22.63
CA LYS A 203 21.47 -13.15 -22.64
C LYS A 203 22.70 -12.80 -23.47
N ALA A 204 22.51 -12.26 -24.68
CA ALA A 204 23.61 -11.83 -25.53
C ALA A 204 24.41 -10.67 -24.90
N GLY A 205 23.73 -9.69 -24.32
CA GLY A 205 24.34 -8.57 -23.60
C GLY A 205 25.10 -8.98 -22.34
N PHE A 206 24.55 -9.94 -21.60
CA PHE A 206 25.16 -10.51 -20.40
C PHE A 206 26.40 -11.34 -20.72
N LEU A 207 26.39 -12.11 -21.80
CA LEU A 207 27.56 -12.87 -22.26
C LEU A 207 28.67 -11.96 -22.81
N ALA A 208 28.31 -10.80 -23.38
CA ALA A 208 29.28 -9.82 -23.85
C ALA A 208 29.98 -9.03 -22.73
N ASN A 209 29.35 -8.93 -21.56
CA ASN A 209 29.85 -8.16 -20.42
C ASN A 209 30.38 -9.05 -19.29
N ASP A 210 31.71 -9.14 -19.14
CA ASP A 210 32.38 -9.94 -18.10
C ASP A 210 32.34 -9.34 -16.69
N ASN A 211 31.78 -8.14 -16.56
CA ASN A 211 31.65 -7.43 -15.29
C ASN A 211 30.31 -7.65 -14.60
N LEU A 212 29.41 -8.45 -15.19
CA LEU A 212 28.09 -8.71 -14.63
C LEU A 212 28.04 -10.05 -13.90
N LEU A 213 27.48 -10.01 -12.69
CA LEU A 213 27.24 -11.15 -11.81
C LEU A 213 25.74 -11.33 -11.59
N VAL A 214 25.37 -12.56 -11.22
CA VAL A 214 23.99 -12.92 -10.90
C VAL A 214 23.81 -13.02 -9.39
N ARG A 215 22.77 -12.37 -8.91
CA ARG A 215 22.27 -12.48 -7.54
C ARG A 215 21.03 -13.38 -7.52
N LEU A 216 21.07 -14.38 -6.65
CA LEU A 216 19.92 -15.24 -6.37
C LEU A 216 18.97 -14.55 -5.37
N PRO A 217 17.67 -14.91 -5.40
CA PRO A 217 16.70 -14.34 -4.47
C PRO A 217 16.96 -14.84 -3.04
N ASN A 218 17.49 -16.06 -2.90
CA ASN A 218 17.76 -16.71 -1.62
C ASN A 218 18.91 -16.01 -0.87
N LYS A 219 18.74 -15.91 0.44
CA LYS A 219 19.78 -15.45 1.39
C LYS A 219 20.60 -16.62 1.91
N ASP A 220 21.86 -16.34 2.21
CA ASP A 220 22.82 -17.25 2.82
C ASP A 220 22.61 -17.30 4.35
N GLU A 221 23.29 -18.21 5.06
CA GLU A 221 23.13 -18.39 6.52
C GLU A 221 23.39 -17.12 7.34
N ASN A 222 24.14 -16.16 6.77
CA ASN A 222 24.46 -14.86 7.35
C ASN A 222 23.45 -13.74 6.99
N GLY A 223 22.37 -14.05 6.26
CA GLY A 223 21.34 -13.09 5.84
C GLY A 223 21.70 -12.24 4.62
N HIS A 224 22.87 -12.43 4.01
CA HIS A 224 23.28 -11.77 2.78
C HIS A 224 22.76 -12.51 1.54
N HIS A 225 22.55 -11.79 0.45
CA HIS A 225 22.14 -12.42 -0.80
C HIS A 225 23.29 -13.23 -1.42
N ILE A 226 22.96 -14.41 -1.94
CA ILE A 226 23.93 -15.29 -2.60
C ILE A 226 24.27 -14.70 -3.96
N VAL A 227 25.51 -14.24 -4.12
CA VAL A 227 26.07 -13.77 -5.39
C VAL A 227 26.88 -14.91 -6.00
N LEU A 228 26.50 -15.33 -7.20
CA LEU A 228 27.16 -16.43 -7.90
C LEU A 228 28.48 -15.97 -8.53
N SER A 229 29.44 -16.89 -8.64
CA SER A 229 30.64 -16.66 -9.45
C SER A 229 30.27 -16.45 -10.92
N ARG A 230 31.18 -15.91 -11.74
CA ARG A 230 30.88 -15.60 -13.15
C ARG A 230 30.49 -16.86 -13.94
N GLU A 231 31.18 -17.97 -13.73
CA GLU A 231 30.92 -19.24 -14.41
C GLU A 231 29.55 -19.81 -14.03
N GLU A 232 29.22 -19.79 -12.74
CA GLU A 232 27.91 -20.22 -12.23
C GLU A 232 26.79 -19.29 -12.68
N SER A 233 27.04 -17.98 -12.75
CA SER A 233 26.10 -16.97 -13.24
C SER A 233 25.71 -17.23 -14.70
N ILE A 234 26.70 -17.54 -15.55
CA ILE A 234 26.46 -17.89 -16.95
C ILE A 234 25.64 -19.18 -17.04
N ALA A 235 26.03 -20.22 -16.31
CA ALA A 235 25.29 -21.49 -16.30
C ALA A 235 23.83 -21.28 -15.87
N LYS A 236 23.59 -20.45 -14.85
CA LYS A 236 22.25 -20.17 -14.33
C LYS A 236 21.38 -19.42 -15.35
N VAL A 237 21.90 -18.38 -15.98
CA VAL A 237 21.14 -17.60 -16.98
C VAL A 237 20.87 -18.44 -18.23
N VAL A 238 21.86 -19.21 -18.71
CA VAL A 238 21.74 -19.96 -19.97
C VAL A 238 20.84 -21.18 -19.82
N ASN A 239 20.94 -21.92 -18.71
CA ASN A 239 20.21 -23.17 -18.53
C ASN A 239 18.82 -22.95 -17.92
N ASP A 240 18.70 -22.04 -16.94
CA ASP A 240 17.48 -21.88 -16.16
C ASP A 240 16.68 -20.63 -16.55
N GLY A 241 17.26 -19.67 -17.27
CA GLY A 241 16.56 -18.44 -17.67
C GLY A 241 15.40 -18.73 -18.63
N ASN A 242 14.21 -18.21 -18.30
CA ASN A 242 12.99 -18.42 -19.08
C ASN A 242 12.51 -17.12 -19.72
N MET A 243 12.27 -16.08 -18.91
CA MET A 243 11.68 -14.83 -19.37
C MET A 243 12.19 -13.62 -18.57
N ILE A 244 12.03 -12.43 -19.16
CA ILE A 244 12.34 -11.16 -18.50
C ILE A 244 11.12 -10.68 -17.73
N VAL A 245 11.37 -10.19 -16.52
CA VAL A 245 10.40 -9.58 -15.62
C VAL A 245 10.84 -8.16 -15.27
N GLU A 246 10.14 -7.17 -15.78
CA GLU A 246 10.22 -5.76 -15.41
C GLU A 246 9.04 -5.35 -14.50
N GLY A 247 9.36 -4.71 -13.38
CA GLY A 247 8.37 -4.25 -12.41
C GLY A 247 7.66 -5.38 -11.66
N ALA A 248 6.57 -5.00 -11.01
CA ALA A 248 5.72 -5.93 -10.27
C ALA A 248 4.28 -5.91 -10.76
N ASN A 249 3.71 -7.10 -10.91
CA ASN A 249 2.30 -7.33 -11.16
C ASN A 249 1.82 -8.55 -10.35
N LEU A 250 0.55 -8.94 -10.50
CA LEU A 250 -0.08 -10.04 -9.76
C LEU A 250 0.42 -11.45 -10.13
N ARG A 251 1.41 -11.56 -11.01
CA ARG A 251 1.95 -12.84 -11.50
C ARG A 251 3.47 -12.88 -11.49
N HIS A 252 4.10 -11.77 -11.87
CA HIS A 252 5.53 -11.61 -12.00
C HIS A 252 5.98 -10.43 -11.14
N ASN A 253 7.10 -10.61 -10.44
CA ASN A 253 7.63 -9.64 -9.50
C ASN A 253 9.16 -9.57 -9.63
N GLU A 254 9.71 -8.44 -10.08
CA GLU A 254 11.16 -8.26 -10.20
C GLU A 254 11.89 -8.20 -8.84
N TYR A 255 11.15 -7.89 -7.78
CA TYR A 255 11.73 -7.63 -6.46
C TYR A 255 11.92 -8.89 -5.61
N GLY A 256 11.21 -9.98 -5.90
CA GLY A 256 11.30 -11.22 -5.13
C GLY A 256 10.13 -12.15 -5.39
N HIS A 257 9.75 -12.93 -4.37
CA HIS A 257 8.65 -13.90 -4.52
C HIS A 257 7.34 -13.23 -4.99
N PRO A 258 6.57 -13.82 -5.94
CA PRO A 258 5.34 -13.22 -6.48
C PRO A 258 4.31 -12.84 -5.41
N LEU A 259 4.14 -13.69 -4.40
CA LEU A 259 3.24 -13.43 -3.26
C LEU A 259 3.51 -12.10 -2.53
N PHE A 260 4.75 -11.59 -2.55
CA PHE A 260 5.03 -10.28 -1.96
C PHE A 260 4.24 -9.18 -2.67
N ALA A 261 4.31 -9.15 -4.01
CA ALA A 261 3.58 -8.18 -4.81
C ALA A 261 2.06 -8.35 -4.65
N ASP A 262 1.56 -9.58 -4.61
CA ASP A 262 0.14 -9.87 -4.39
C ASP A 262 -0.37 -9.29 -3.07
N PHE A 263 0.32 -9.59 -1.95
CA PHE A 263 -0.06 -9.06 -0.64
C PHE A 263 0.12 -7.55 -0.57
N PHE A 264 1.21 -7.02 -1.15
CA PHE A 264 1.47 -5.59 -1.19
C PHE A 264 0.33 -4.84 -1.89
N PHE A 265 0.02 -5.17 -3.14
CA PHE A 265 -1.04 -4.50 -3.90
C PHE A 265 -2.42 -4.71 -3.29
N PHE A 266 -2.70 -5.91 -2.79
CA PHE A 266 -4.01 -6.19 -2.21
C PHE A 266 -4.23 -5.44 -0.89
N ILE A 267 -3.30 -5.51 0.07
CA ILE A 267 -3.46 -4.89 1.39
C ILE A 267 -3.39 -3.36 1.27
N THR A 268 -2.40 -2.83 0.56
CA THR A 268 -2.28 -1.37 0.38
C THR A 268 -3.38 -0.81 -0.50
N GLY A 269 -3.89 -1.58 -1.48
CA GLY A 269 -5.00 -1.19 -2.34
C GLY A 269 -6.34 -1.20 -1.60
N PHE A 270 -6.59 -2.23 -0.80
CA PHE A 270 -7.76 -2.28 0.08
C PHE A 270 -7.74 -1.14 1.10
N HIS A 271 -6.58 -0.83 1.68
CA HIS A 271 -6.41 0.34 2.53
C HIS A 271 -6.64 1.65 1.76
N GLY A 272 -6.05 1.81 0.57
CA GLY A 272 -6.23 2.99 -0.29
C GLY A 272 -7.69 3.23 -0.68
N PHE A 273 -8.47 2.15 -0.84
CA PHE A 273 -9.92 2.23 -1.02
C PHE A 273 -10.63 2.81 0.21
N HIS A 274 -10.27 2.39 1.42
CA HIS A 274 -10.81 2.95 2.66
C HIS A 274 -10.46 4.43 2.82
N VAL A 275 -9.21 4.81 2.52
CA VAL A 275 -8.79 6.22 2.52
C VAL A 275 -9.60 7.02 1.51
N SER A 276 -9.79 6.50 0.30
CA SER A 276 -10.57 7.17 -0.75
C SER A 276 -12.02 7.40 -0.34
N ILE A 277 -12.67 6.40 0.29
CA ILE A 277 -14.00 6.56 0.91
C ILE A 277 -13.96 7.60 2.03
N GLY A 278 -12.93 7.58 2.87
CA GLY A 278 -12.75 8.54 3.95
C GLY A 278 -12.64 9.98 3.44
N ILE A 279 -11.90 10.20 2.36
CA ILE A 279 -11.78 11.51 1.70
C ILE A 279 -13.14 11.94 1.17
N LEU A 280 -13.87 11.03 0.50
CA LEU A 280 -15.21 11.30 0.00
C LEU A 280 -16.17 11.71 1.14
N LEU A 281 -16.18 10.98 2.25
CA LEU A 281 -16.98 11.30 3.43
C LEU A 281 -16.59 12.65 4.02
N ASN A 282 -15.29 12.94 4.10
CA ASN A 282 -14.76 14.23 4.57
C ASN A 282 -15.20 15.38 3.67
N CYS A 283 -15.16 15.22 2.34
CA CYS A 283 -15.67 16.21 1.40
C CYS A 283 -17.17 16.46 1.61
N ILE A 284 -17.97 15.40 1.79
CA ILE A 284 -19.42 15.52 2.02
C ILE A 284 -19.70 16.33 3.30
N ILE A 285 -19.04 16.00 4.42
CA ILE A 285 -19.24 16.74 5.67
C ILE A 285 -18.71 18.17 5.57
N PHE A 286 -17.60 18.40 4.86
CA PHE A 286 -17.03 19.72 4.64
C PHE A 286 -18.02 20.65 3.95
N PHE A 287 -18.63 20.22 2.85
CA PHE A 287 -19.69 20.98 2.18
C PHE A 287 -20.92 21.18 3.08
N ASN A 288 -21.32 20.15 3.83
CA ASN A 288 -22.45 20.27 4.77
C ASN A 288 -22.19 21.28 5.91
N VAL A 289 -20.94 21.40 6.38
CA VAL A 289 -20.53 22.42 7.36
C VAL A 289 -20.59 23.81 6.73
N ILE A 290 -20.10 23.97 5.49
CA ILE A 290 -20.15 25.27 4.77
C ILE A 290 -21.60 25.73 4.57
N ILE A 291 -22.51 24.81 4.22
CA ILE A 291 -23.94 25.11 4.02
C ILE A 291 -24.64 25.43 5.36
N GLY A 292 -23.99 25.24 6.51
CA GLY A 292 -24.58 25.51 7.83
C GLY A 292 -25.56 24.42 8.29
N THR A 293 -25.56 23.24 7.66
CA THR A 293 -26.48 22.14 7.99
C THR A 293 -26.39 21.74 9.46
N TYR A 294 -25.17 21.72 10.01
CA TYR A 294 -24.93 21.30 11.40
C TYR A 294 -25.19 22.41 12.43
N GLU A 295 -25.00 23.68 12.06
CA GLU A 295 -25.44 24.80 12.90
C GLU A 295 -26.96 24.81 13.06
N ARG A 296 -27.70 24.53 11.97
CA ARG A 296 -29.16 24.39 12.00
C ARG A 296 -29.64 23.19 12.82
N ARG A 297 -28.84 22.11 12.88
CA ARG A 297 -29.13 20.92 13.71
C ARG A 297 -28.75 21.11 15.18
N GLY A 298 -27.82 22.02 15.49
CA GLY A 298 -27.34 22.27 16.85
C GLY A 298 -26.32 21.25 17.37
N HIS A 299 -25.84 20.32 16.54
CA HIS A 299 -24.82 19.34 16.92
C HIS A 299 -23.96 18.89 15.72
N TYR A 300 -22.67 18.61 15.97
CA TYR A 300 -21.68 18.18 14.98
C TYR A 300 -21.38 16.66 15.01
N GLU A 301 -22.33 15.85 15.49
CA GLU A 301 -22.13 14.40 15.69
C GLU A 301 -21.72 13.64 14.41
N MET A 302 -22.07 14.14 13.22
CA MET A 302 -21.63 13.54 11.95
C MET A 302 -20.13 13.73 11.70
N VAL A 303 -19.56 14.87 12.11
CA VAL A 303 -18.11 15.12 12.03
C VAL A 303 -17.36 14.16 12.94
N GLU A 304 -17.91 13.87 14.13
CA GLU A 304 -17.33 12.89 15.05
C GLU A 304 -17.34 11.47 14.47
N LYS A 305 -18.45 11.03 13.87
CA LYS A 305 -18.55 9.68 13.25
C LYS A 305 -17.56 9.50 12.11
N VAL A 306 -17.47 10.49 11.22
CA VAL A 306 -16.50 10.47 10.11
C VAL A 306 -15.08 10.60 10.64
N GLY A 307 -14.85 11.38 11.69
CA GLY A 307 -13.56 11.46 12.37
C GLY A 307 -13.10 10.12 12.93
N LEU A 308 -13.99 9.36 13.59
CA LEU A 308 -13.69 8.00 14.07
C LEU A 308 -13.28 7.06 12.92
N TYR A 309 -13.96 7.15 11.76
CA TYR A 309 -13.55 6.39 10.57
C TYR A 309 -12.15 6.78 10.11
N TRP A 310 -11.89 8.08 10.01
CA TRP A 310 -10.61 8.61 9.53
C TRP A 310 -9.44 8.19 10.43
N HIS A 311 -9.63 8.26 11.75
CA HIS A 311 -8.63 7.78 12.71
C HIS A 311 -8.39 6.28 12.63
N PHE A 312 -9.45 5.49 12.41
CA PHE A 312 -9.30 4.06 12.20
C PHE A 312 -8.45 3.74 10.97
N VAL A 313 -8.74 4.40 9.85
CA VAL A 313 -7.97 4.23 8.62
C VAL A 313 -6.50 4.58 8.84
N ASP A 314 -6.21 5.72 9.47
CA ASP A 314 -4.84 6.13 9.82
C ASP A 314 -4.13 5.12 10.73
N LEU A 315 -4.81 4.61 11.76
CA LEU A 315 -4.26 3.58 12.64
C LEU A 315 -3.91 2.29 11.88
N VAL A 316 -4.78 1.83 10.97
CA VAL A 316 -4.49 0.66 10.13
C VAL A 316 -3.24 0.91 9.27
N TRP A 317 -3.08 2.13 8.74
CA TRP A 317 -1.90 2.48 7.95
C TRP A 317 -0.61 2.32 8.74
N VAL A 318 -0.58 2.75 10.02
CA VAL A 318 0.62 2.59 10.86
C VAL A 318 1.04 1.12 10.98
N PHE A 319 0.09 0.20 11.08
CA PHE A 319 0.39 -1.23 11.08
C PHE A 319 0.88 -1.72 9.71
N VAL A 320 0.20 -1.36 8.62
CA VAL A 320 0.62 -1.71 7.26
C VAL A 320 2.04 -1.20 6.98
N PHE A 321 2.31 0.06 7.33
CA PHE A 321 3.62 0.68 7.23
C PHE A 321 4.68 -0.12 7.99
N THR A 322 4.39 -0.50 9.24
CA THR A 322 5.32 -1.27 10.06
C THR A 322 5.65 -2.64 9.43
N PHE A 323 4.66 -3.40 8.97
CA PHE A 323 4.88 -4.76 8.47
C PHE A 323 5.49 -4.84 7.06
N PHE A 324 5.25 -3.84 6.22
CA PHE A 324 5.77 -3.83 4.84
C PHE A 324 7.08 -3.06 4.69
N TYR A 325 7.28 -2.01 5.48
CA TYR A 325 8.40 -1.10 5.28
C TYR A 325 9.44 -1.18 6.38
N LEU A 326 9.08 -1.53 7.62
CA LEU A 326 10.05 -1.59 8.73
C LEU A 326 10.52 -3.00 9.12
N VAL A 327 9.65 -4.01 9.01
CA VAL A 327 9.86 -5.34 9.63
C VAL A 327 10.35 -6.42 8.68
#